data_AF-A0A917W3Q1-F1
#
_entry.id   AF-A0A917W3Q1-F1
#
_cell.length_a   1.000
_cell.length_b   1.000
_cell.length_c   1.000
_cell.angle_alpha   90.00
_cell.angle_beta   90.00
_cell.angle_gamma   90.00
#
_symmetry.space_group_name_H-M   'P 1'
#
loop_
_entity.id
_entity.type
_entity.pdbx_description
1 polymer ?
#
loop_
_entity_poly.entity_id
_entity_poly.type
_entity_poly.pdbx_seq_one_letter_code
_entity_poly.pdbx_strand_id
1 'polypeptide(L)' 'MSFGAIAKAVGVRAAGFGMTIIAHDPYLSPEEITAGGARRVSFDELITESDCTVPGQRRQTRV' A
#
# COMPACT_ATOMS: atom_id res chain seq x y z
N MET A 1 -3.13 -1.92 -5.90
CA MET A 1 -3.91 -1.04 -5.00
C MET A 1 -3.05 0.16 -4.68
N SER A 2 -3.51 1.39 -4.91
CA SER A 2 -2.62 2.56 -4.80
C SER A 2 -2.11 2.79 -3.37
N PHE A 3 -0.80 3.01 -3.22
CA PHE A 3 -0.14 3.22 -1.93
C PHE A 3 -0.01 4.72 -1.61
N GLY A 4 -1.16 5.38 -1.56
CA GLY A 4 -1.29 6.81 -1.24
C GLY A 4 -1.23 7.12 0.27
N ALA A 5 -1.59 8.35 0.64
CA ALA A 5 -1.52 8.82 2.03
C ALA A 5 -2.36 7.98 3.00
N ILE A 6 -3.57 7.55 2.60
CA ILE A 6 -4.41 6.66 3.43
C ILE A 6 -3.73 5.30 3.61
N ALA A 7 -3.23 4.70 2.54
CA ALA A 7 -2.59 3.38 2.61
C ALA A 7 -1.36 3.40 3.52
N LYS A 8 -0.55 4.46 3.45
CA LYS A 8 0.58 4.69 4.38
C LYS A 8 0.11 4.82 5.83
N ALA A 9 -0.93 5.61 6.08
CA ALA A 9 -1.46 5.81 7.43
C ALA A 9 -2.07 4.52 8.03
N VAL A 10 -2.71 3.70 7.20
CA VAL A 10 -3.21 2.37 7.59
C VAL A 10 -2.03 1.44 7.87
N GLY A 11 -1.01 1.44 7.01
CA GLY A 11 0.22 0.66 7.20
C GLY A 11 0.87 0.93 8.56
N VAL A 12 1.08 2.20 8.93
CA VAL A 12 1.65 2.57 10.23
C VAL A 12 0.85 1.99 11.41
N ARG A 13 -0.48 1.96 11.32
CA ARG A 13 -1.33 1.38 12.37
C ARG A 13 -1.27 -0.15 12.38
N ALA A 14 -1.34 -0.77 11.21
CA ALA A 14 -1.25 -2.23 11.04
C ALA A 14 0.09 -2.78 11.53
N ALA A 15 1.18 -2.05 11.34
CA ALA A 15 2.50 -2.40 11.86
C ALA A 15 2.51 -2.53 13.39
N GLY A 16 1.75 -1.69 14.10
CA GLY A 16 1.59 -1.78 15.56
C GLY A 16 0.89 -3.06 16.04
N PHE A 17 0.18 -3.75 15.15
CA PHE A 17 -0.47 -5.05 15.42
C PHE A 17 0.38 -6.24 14.94
N GLY A 18 1.62 -6.02 14.49
CA GLY A 18 2.49 -7.09 13.97
C GLY A 18 2.06 -7.64 12.60
N MET A 19 1.22 -6.92 11.86
CA MET A 19 0.77 -7.33 10.54
C MET A 19 1.84 -7.10 9.48
N THR A 20 1.94 -8.01 8.51
CA THR A 20 2.79 -7.82 7.33
C THR A 20 2.05 -6.93 6.33
N ILE A 21 2.68 -5.82 5.93
CA ILE A 21 2.07 -4.87 5.00
C ILE A 21 2.67 -5.13 3.61
N ILE A 22 1.82 -5.47 2.66
CA ILE A 22 2.19 -5.64 1.25
C ILE A 22 1.51 -4.56 0.40
N ALA A 23 2.20 -4.08 -0.63
CA ALA A 23 1.67 -3.06 -1.53
C ALA A 23 2.12 -3.27 -2.98
N HIS A 24 1.22 -2.95 -3.90
CA HIS A 24 1.48 -2.92 -5.34
C HIS A 24 0.99 -1.59 -5.92
N ASP A 25 1.92 -0.73 -6.32
CA ASP A 25 1.66 0.52 -7.02
C ASP A 25 2.63 0.66 -8.22
N PRO A 26 2.14 0.69 -9.47
CA PRO A 26 3.00 0.80 -10.66
C PRO A 26 3.69 2.16 -10.79
N TYR A 27 3.25 3.18 -10.04
CA TYR A 27 3.78 4.54 -10.10
C TYR A 27 4.83 4.83 -9.03
N LEU A 28 5.04 3.92 -8.08
CA LEU A 28 6.03 4.07 -7.01
C LEU A 28 7.22 3.13 -7.23
N SER A 29 8.40 3.59 -6.85
CA SER A 29 9.59 2.75 -6.81
C SER A 29 9.53 1.75 -5.63
N PRO A 30 10.31 0.65 -5.66
CA PRO A 30 10.42 -0.26 -4.53
C PRO A 30 10.91 0.44 -3.25
N GLU A 31 11.82 1.43 -3.38
CA GLU A 31 12.32 2.19 -2.24
C GLU A 31 11.23 3.04 -1.59
N GLU A 32 10.36 3.69 -2.36
CA GLU A 32 9.25 4.50 -1.84
C GLU A 32 8.22 3.68 -1.08
N ILE A 33 7.94 2.46 -1.55
CA ILE A 33 7.03 1.51 -0.90
C ILE A 33 7.66 1.01 0.42
N THR A 34 8.94 0.65 0.38
CA THR A 34 9.68 0.18 1.56
C THR A 34 9.82 1.28 2.62
N ALA A 35 10.10 2.51 2.21
CA ALA A 35 10.15 3.68 3.10
C ALA A 35 8.80 3.95 3.79
N GLY A 36 7.68 3.54 3.18
CA GLY A 36 6.36 3.59 3.79
C GLY A 36 6.02 2.41 4.70
N GLY A 37 6.97 1.50 4.95
CA GLY A 37 6.79 0.34 5.82
C GLY A 37 6.05 -0.84 5.16
N ALA A 38 6.00 -0.89 3.82
CA ALA A 38 5.36 -1.96 3.07
C ALA A 38 6.37 -2.75 2.22
N ARG A 39 6.11 -4.04 2.02
CA ARG A 39 6.82 -4.88 1.04
C ARG A 39 6.17 -4.72 -0.33
N ARG A 40 6.96 -4.39 -1.35
CA ARG A 40 6.48 -4.38 -2.73
C ARG A 40 6.19 -5.81 -3.19
N VAL A 41 5.02 -6.01 -3.77
CA VAL A 41 4.59 -7.27 -4.41
C VAL A 41 4.01 -6.99 -5.80
N SER A 42 3.87 -8.02 -6.62
CA SER A 42 3.10 -7.96 -7.86
C SER A 42 1.60 -7.80 -7.58
N PHE A 43 0.81 -7.45 -8.60
CA PHE A 43 -0.64 -7.35 -8.44
C PHE A 43 -1.28 -8.70 -8.12
N ASP A 44 -0.83 -9.78 -8.77
CA ASP A 44 -1.37 -11.12 -8.56
C ASP A 44 -1.05 -11.64 -7.16
N GLU A 45 0.18 -11.44 -6.67
CA GLU A 45 0.56 -11.74 -5.29
C GLU A 45 -0.26 -10.91 -4.30
N LEU A 46 -0.51 -9.62 -4.61
CA LEU A 46 -1.35 -8.79 -3.76
C LEU A 46 -2.75 -9.38 -3.63
N ILE A 47 -3.43 -9.73 -4.71
CA ILE A 47 -4.79 -10.28 -4.64
C ILE A 47 -4.82 -11.67 -3.97
N THR A 48 -3.74 -12.44 -4.11
CA THR A 48 -3.65 -13.79 -3.55
C THR A 48 -3.32 -13.81 -2.06
N GLU A 49 -2.41 -12.94 -1.59
CA GLU A 49 -1.95 -12.91 -0.20
C GLU A 49 -2.69 -11.90 0.69
N SER A 50 -3.47 -10.96 0.12
CA SER A 50 -4.12 -9.92 0.93
C SER A 50 -5.41 -10.41 1.58
N ASP A 51 -5.45 -10.43 2.91
CA ASP A 51 -6.70 -10.61 3.66
C ASP A 51 -7.55 -9.32 3.71
N CYS A 52 -6.89 -8.16 3.66
CA CYS A 52 -7.53 -6.84 3.76
C CYS A 52 -6.87 -5.85 2.80
N THR A 53 -7.65 -5.23 1.91
CA THR A 53 -7.14 -4.26 0.95
C THR A 53 -7.72 -2.86 1.18
N VAL A 54 -6.87 -1.83 1.10
CA VAL A 54 -7.31 -0.43 1.15
C VAL A 54 -7.59 0.07 -0.27
N PRO A 55 -8.83 0.52 -0.59
CA PRO A 55 -9.15 1.03 -1.92
C PRO A 55 -8.30 2.26 -2.25
N GLY A 56 -7.81 2.32 -3.50
CA GLY A 56 -7.00 3.43 -3.97
C GLY A 56 -7.77 4.75 -3.97
N GLN A 57 -7.18 5.80 -3.42
CA GLN A 57 -7.76 7.14 -3.53
C GLN A 57 -7.64 7.65 -4.97
N ARG A 58 -8.75 8.13 -5.54
CA ARG A 58 -8.72 8.96 -6.75
C ARG A 58 -8.01 10.27 -6.39
N ARG A 59 -6.94 10.63 -7.09
CA ARG A 59 -6.42 12.01 -7.04
C ARG A 59 -7.53 12.93 -7.57
N GLN A 60 -8.15 13.72 -6.68
CA GLN A 60 -8.91 14.89 -7.10
C GLN A 60 -7.90 15.97 -7.48
N THR A 61 -7.70 16.18 -8.78
CA THR A 61 -7.04 17.38 -9.28
C THR A 61 -8.00 18.53 -9.01
N ARG A 62 -7.77 19.27 -7.93
CA ARG A 62 -8.52 20.49 -7.63
C ARG A 62 -8.02 21.56 -8.62
N VAL A 63 -8.90 21.94 -9.56
CA VAL A 63 -8.71 23.07 -10.47
C VAL A 63 -8.76 24.37 -9.69
#